data_AF-S4RCH8-F1
#
_entry.id   AF-S4RCH8-F1
#
_cell.length_a   1.000
_cell.length_b   1.000
_cell.length_c   1.000
_cell.angle_alpha   90.00
_cell.angle_beta   90.00
_cell.angle_gamma   90.00
#
_symmetry.space_group_name_H-M   'P 1'
#
loop_
_entity.id
_entity.type
_entity.pdbx_description
1 polymer ?
#
loop_
_entity_poly.entity_id
_entity_poly.type
_entity_poly.pdbx_seq_one_letter_code
_entity_poly.pdbx_strand_id
1 'polypeptide(L)' 'QVFETANRYHFVHTLAMLAVPQASRPLLAGSLMTAGMLLFSGSCYLLSLTGHRWLGRVTPFGGLCLMAAWLAMAL' A
#
# COMPACT_ATOMS: atom_id res chain seq x y z
N GLN A 1 13.16 11.98 -5.93
CA GLN A 1 11.90 11.87 -6.71
C GLN A 1 11.10 10.62 -6.31
N VAL A 2 11.62 9.40 -6.43
CA VAL A 2 10.90 8.15 -6.05
C VAL A 2 10.43 8.16 -4.58
N PHE A 3 11.24 8.69 -3.66
CA PHE A 3 10.89 8.81 -2.23
C PHE A 3 9.66 9.69 -1.99
N GLU A 4 9.55 10.82 -2.70
CA GLU A 4 8.45 11.77 -2.53
C GLU A 4 7.15 11.23 -3.13
N THR A 5 7.25 10.58 -4.29
CA THR A 5 6.13 9.81 -4.87
C THR A 5 5.66 8.72 -3.90
N ALA A 6 6.57 7.95 -3.32
CA ALA A 6 6.24 6.91 -2.34
C ALA A 6 5.57 7.47 -1.08
N ASN A 7 6.06 8.60 -0.57
CA ASN A 7 5.49 9.27 0.59
C ASN A 7 4.07 9.78 0.31
N ARG A 8 3.83 10.34 -0.89
CA ARG A 8 2.50 10.81 -1.32
C ARG A 8 1.51 9.67 -1.43
N TYR A 9 1.91 8.52 -1.99
CA TYR A 9 1.07 7.33 -2.03
C TYR A 9 0.82 6.73 -0.64
N HIS A 10 1.82 6.72 0.24
CA HIS A 10 1.67 6.25 1.62
C HIS A 10 0.59 7.07 2.33
N PHE A 11 0.70 8.41 2.27
CA PHE A 11 -0.23 9.33 2.92
C PHE A 11 -1.69 9.13 2.47
N VAL A 12 -1.93 8.95 1.17
CA VAL A 12 -3.28 8.68 0.63
C VAL A 12 -3.85 7.37 1.16
N HIS A 13 -3.04 6.31 1.23
CA HIS A 13 -3.51 5.02 1.75
C HIS A 13 -3.68 5.02 3.27
N THR A 14 -2.90 5.81 4.01
CA THR A 14 -3.08 5.98 5.47
C THR A 14 -4.37 6.72 5.77
N LEU A 15 -4.73 7.73 4.96
CA LEU A 15 -6.04 8.35 5.02
C LEU A 15 -7.16 7.36 4.67
N ALA A 16 -6.96 6.51 3.66
CA ALA A 16 -7.93 5.46 3.32
C ALA A 16 -8.11 4.45 4.47
N MET A 17 -7.07 4.16 5.28
CA MET A 17 -7.22 3.33 6.47
C MET A 17 -8.19 3.89 7.52
N LEU A 18 -8.41 5.21 7.57
CA LEU A 18 -9.39 5.80 8.48
C LEU A 18 -10.84 5.41 8.11
N ALA A 19 -11.09 5.03 6.86
CA ALA A 19 -12.40 4.58 6.38
C ALA A 19 -12.60 3.06 6.52
N VAL A 20 -11.56 2.28 6.83
CA VAL A 20 -11.63 0.81 7.02
C VAL A 20 -12.66 0.37 8.07
N PRO A 21 -12.86 1.05 9.21
CA PRO A 21 -13.86 0.65 10.20
C PRO A 21 -15.31 0.71 9.68
N GLN A 22 -15.56 1.44 8.58
CA GLN A 22 -16.89 1.56 7.97
C GLN A 22 -17.18 0.47 6.92
N ALA A 23 -16.20 -0.38 6.59
CA ALA A 23 -16.37 -1.45 5.63
C ALA A 23 -17.19 -2.63 6.21
N SER A 24 -17.85 -3.39 5.34
CA SER A 24 -18.56 -4.63 5.70
C SER A 24 -17.62 -5.66 6.34
N ARG A 25 -16.32 -5.64 5.99
CA ARG A 25 -15.28 -6.56 6.50
C ARG A 25 -14.01 -5.81 6.93
N PRO A 26 -14.04 -5.11 8.06
CA PRO A 26 -12.97 -4.18 8.47
C PRO A 26 -11.64 -4.87 8.72
N LEU A 27 -11.63 -6.10 9.27
CA LEU A 27 -10.40 -6.86 9.50
C LEU A 27 -9.72 -7.28 8.19
N LEU A 28 -10.52 -7.66 7.19
CA LEU A 28 -10.02 -8.16 5.90
C LEU A 28 -9.51 -6.98 5.06
N ALA A 29 -10.29 -5.89 4.98
CA ALA A 29 -9.89 -4.63 4.36
C ALA A 29 -8.64 -4.01 5.02
N GLY A 30 -8.60 -3.97 6.36
CA GLY A 30 -7.46 -3.46 7.11
C GLY A 30 -6.19 -4.26 6.88
N SER A 31 -6.26 -5.59 6.97
CA SER A 31 -5.10 -6.46 6.75
C SER A 31 -4.52 -6.33 5.34
N LEU A 32 -5.37 -6.30 4.29
CA LEU A 32 -4.95 -6.11 2.91
C LEU A 32 -4.38 -4.70 2.67
N MET A 33 -4.99 -3.67 3.26
CA MET A 33 -4.53 -2.29 3.13
C MET A 33 -3.16 -2.11 3.78
N THR A 34 -2.97 -2.61 5.00
CA THR A 34 -1.67 -2.54 5.71
C THR A 34 -0.60 -3.36 5.00
N ALA A 35 -0.90 -4.60 4.58
CA ALA A 35 0.04 -5.43 3.84
C ALA A 35 0.44 -4.78 2.50
N GLY A 36 -0.53 -4.30 1.73
CA GLY A 36 -0.29 -3.63 0.46
C GLY A 36 0.54 -2.35 0.62
N MET A 37 0.24 -1.54 1.65
CA MET A 37 0.99 -0.33 1.99
C MET A 37 2.44 -0.64 2.39
N LEU A 38 2.66 -1.66 3.22
CA LEU A 38 4.02 -2.09 3.61
C LEU A 38 4.81 -2.61 2.40
N LEU A 39 4.20 -3.45 1.55
CA LEU A 39 4.87 -3.95 0.35
C LEU A 39 5.15 -2.84 -0.66
N PHE A 40 4.21 -1.91 -0.88
CA PHE A 40 4.35 -0.86 -1.88
C PHE A 40 5.30 0.26 -1.41
N SER A 41 5.02 0.84 -0.25
CA SER A 41 5.82 1.96 0.28
C SER A 41 7.16 1.47 0.83
N GLY A 42 7.19 0.32 1.51
CA GLY A 42 8.43 -0.29 2.00
C GLY A 42 9.40 -0.68 0.87
N SER A 43 8.91 -1.25 -0.23
CA SER A 43 9.78 -1.54 -1.39
C SER A 43 10.29 -0.26 -2.06
N CYS A 44 9.49 0.80 -2.13
CA CYS A 44 9.95 2.10 -2.62
C CYS A 44 11.00 2.74 -1.72
N TYR A 45 10.84 2.67 -0.39
CA TYR A 45 11.85 3.18 0.55
C TYR A 45 13.15 2.40 0.45
N LEU A 46 13.07 1.06 0.43
CA LEU A 46 14.24 0.21 0.26
C LEU A 46 14.93 0.46 -1.07
N LEU A 47 14.18 0.63 -2.17
CA LEU A 47 14.74 0.99 -3.48
C LEU A 47 15.46 2.34 -3.42
N SER A 48 14.89 3.33 -2.73
CA SER A 48 15.49 4.65 -2.57
C SER A 48 16.75 4.64 -1.70
N LEU A 49 16.83 3.76 -0.70
CA LEU A 49 17.96 3.65 0.22
C LEU A 49 19.10 2.77 -0.32
N THR A 50 18.76 1.67 -0.99
CA THR A 50 19.74 0.64 -1.42
C THR A 50 20.06 0.68 -2.91
N GLY A 51 19.26 1.38 -3.73
CA GLY A 51 19.42 1.42 -5.18
C GLY A 51 19.13 0.09 -5.89
N HIS A 52 18.67 -0.94 -5.18
CA HIS A 52 18.43 -2.28 -5.75
C HIS A 52 17.18 -2.31 -6.64
N ARG A 53 17.38 -2.20 -7.95
CA ARG A 53 16.30 -2.21 -8.97
C ARG A 53 15.34 -3.42 -8.89
N TRP A 54 15.77 -4.52 -8.28
CA TRP A 54 14.92 -5.69 -8.05
C TRP A 54 13.68 -5.38 -7.21
N LEU A 55 13.79 -4.45 -6.25
CA LEU A 55 12.66 -4.01 -5.40
C LEU A 55 11.53 -3.38 -6.22
N GLY A 56 11.83 -2.84 -7.40
CA GLY A 56 10.82 -2.34 -8.35
C GLY A 56 9.88 -3.44 -8.88
N ARG A 57 10.27 -4.72 -8.82
CA ARG A 57 9.39 -5.85 -9.16
C ARG A 57 8.42 -6.23 -8.04
N VAL A 58 8.66 -5.78 -6.80
CA VAL A 58 7.79 -6.05 -5.64
C VAL A 58 6.65 -5.02 -5.56
N THR A 59 6.88 -3.79 -6.03
CA THR A 59 5.87 -2.72 -6.12
C THR A 59 4.52 -3.13 -6.76
N PRO A 60 4.45 -3.84 -7.91
CA PRO A 60 3.18 -4.24 -8.50
C PRO A 60 2.36 -5.20 -7.61
N PHE A 61 3.02 -6.05 -6.80
CA PHE A 61 2.32 -6.92 -5.84
C PHE A 61 1.69 -6.12 -4.70
N GLY A 62 2.37 -5.09 -4.19
CA GLY A 62 1.80 -4.17 -3.22
C GLY A 62 0.58 -3.42 -3.78
N GLY A 63 0.65 -2.99 -5.03
CA GLY A 63 -0.47 -2.36 -5.74
C GLY A 63 -1.69 -3.28 -5.92
N LEU A 64 -1.47 -4.56 -6.22
CA LEU A 64 -2.54 -5.57 -6.29
C LEU A 64 -3.23 -5.79 -4.93
N CYS A 65 -2.45 -5.87 -3.84
CA CYS A 65 -3.01 -5.94 -2.48
C CYS A 65 -3.85 -4.71 -2.16
N LEU A 66 -3.40 -3.52 -2.54
CA LEU A 66 -4.14 -2.27 -2.34
C LEU A 66 -5.45 -2.28 -3.14
N MET A 67 -5.44 -2.68 -4.42
CA MET A 67 -6.66 -2.82 -5.21
C MET A 67 -7.65 -3.81 -4.57
N ALA A 68 -7.16 -4.95 -4.06
CA ALA A 68 -7.98 -5.92 -3.35
C ALA A 68 -8.54 -5.35 -2.03
N ALA A 69 -7.77 -4.52 -1.31
CA ALA A 69 -8.22 -3.84 -0.10
C ALA A 69 -9.36 -2.85 -0.38
N TRP A 70 -9.23 -2.05 -1.46
CA TRP A 70 -10.29 -1.14 -1.92
C TRP A 70 -11.56 -1.89 -2.33
N LEU A 71 -11.42 -3.01 -3.05
CA LEU A 71 -12.55 -3.85 -3.42
C LEU A 71 -13.24 -4.45 -2.18
N ALA A 72 -12.46 -4.88 -1.18
CA ALA A 72 -12.95 -5.39 0.09
C ALA A 72 -13.57 -4.31 1.00
N MET A 73 -13.24 -3.03 0.79
CA MET A 73 -13.93 -1.91 1.44
C MET A 73 -15.27 -1.60 0.77
N ALA A 74 -15.36 -1.77 -0.55
CA ALA A 74 -16.56 -1.45 -1.34
C ALA A 74 -17.64 -2.55 -1.30
N LEU A 75 -17.26 -3.80 -1.02
CA LEU A 75 -18.14 -4.97 -0.82
C LEU A 75 -18.50 -5.14 0.66
#